data_AF-A0A6I2MEG2-F1
#
_entry.id   AF-A0A6I2MEG2-F1
#
_cell.length_a   1.000
_cell.length_b   1.000
_cell.length_c   1.000
_cell.angle_alpha   90.00
_cell.angle_beta   90.00
_cell.angle_gamma   90.00
#
_symmetry.space_group_name_H-M   'P 1'
#
loop_
_entity.id
_entity.type
_entity.pdbx_description
1 polymer ?
#
loop_
_entity_poly.entity_id
_entity_poly.type
_entity_poly.pdbx_seq_one_letter_code
_entity_poly.pdbx_strand_id
1 'polypeptide(L)'
;MENMTLIDEKIYYVESKKAIQVVLEREELLNKQMKAMDKLLLVKEQKSKTGSLEEYDGLEKLEKELERKVRFHQLTEPAVPEEYKEKIKRNAVIEQLAADTKSNELKALLKQHIEYLENELVPLIRNINQLEKMKKVPDQINLILDSEIGEGVPFPVYYRLKVFNPTQHETKSRDALLALQETISALKKVEPPVETKGLLSFLKKGKK
;
A
#
# COMPACT_ATOMS: atom_id res chain seq x y z
N MET A 1 -4.44 -25.36 -8.09
CA MET A 1 -4.27 -24.03 -7.49
C MET A 1 -2.79 -23.80 -7.40
N GLU A 2 -2.23 -22.94 -8.25
CA GLU A 2 -0.83 -22.55 -8.13
C GLU A 2 -0.65 -21.81 -6.80
N ASN A 3 0.34 -22.22 -6.00
CA ASN A 3 0.70 -21.52 -4.78
C ASN A 3 1.13 -20.11 -5.16
N MET A 4 0.31 -19.11 -4.81
CA MET A 4 0.64 -17.72 -5.02
C MET A 4 1.84 -17.38 -4.12
N THR A 5 3.02 -17.20 -4.72
CA THR A 5 4.22 -16.81 -3.98
C THR A 5 4.02 -15.38 -3.47
N LEU A 6 4.09 -15.21 -2.14
CA LEU A 6 4.08 -13.90 -1.51
C LEU A 6 5.22 -13.04 -2.07
N ILE A 7 4.96 -11.73 -2.19
CA ILE A 7 5.99 -10.78 -2.63
C ILE A 7 7.12 -10.77 -1.60
N ASP A 8 8.36 -10.94 -2.04
CA ASP A 8 9.53 -10.65 -1.22
C ASP A 8 9.86 -9.16 -1.29
N GLU A 9 9.42 -8.41 -0.27
CA GLU A 9 9.62 -6.96 -0.15
C GLU A 9 11.10 -6.56 -0.15
N LYS A 10 12.01 -7.48 0.19
CA LYS A 10 13.45 -7.21 0.25
C LYS A 10 14.06 -7.01 -1.12
N ILE A 11 13.37 -7.40 -2.19
CA ILE A 11 13.86 -7.28 -3.57
C ILE A 11 13.62 -5.86 -4.13
N TYR A 12 12.67 -5.11 -3.56
CA TYR A 12 12.29 -3.78 -4.06
C TYR A 12 12.95 -2.64 -3.29
N TYR A 13 13.36 -1.60 -4.04
CA TYR A 13 14.00 -0.40 -3.53
C TYR A 13 15.29 -0.65 -2.74
N VAL A 14 16.06 -1.68 -3.09
CA VAL A 14 17.29 -2.06 -2.37
C VAL A 14 18.31 -0.93 -2.41
N GLU A 15 18.57 -0.37 -3.59
CA GLU A 15 19.57 0.68 -3.75
C GLU A 15 19.06 2.01 -3.19
N SER A 16 17.77 2.31 -3.35
CA SER A 16 17.15 3.49 -2.73
C SER A 16 17.19 3.44 -1.20
N LYS A 17 16.91 2.28 -0.58
CA LYS A 17 17.00 2.09 0.88
C LYS A 17 18.42 2.23 1.39
N LYS A 18 19.41 1.67 0.69
CA LYS A 18 20.83 1.88 1.02
C LYS A 18 21.22 3.36 0.99
N ALA A 19 20.79 4.09 -0.04
CA ALA A 19 21.08 5.52 -0.14
C ALA A 19 20.48 6.31 1.03
N ILE A 20 19.23 5.99 1.42
CA ILE A 20 18.58 6.60 2.60
C ILE A 20 19.39 6.30 3.87
N GLN A 21 19.76 5.03 4.08
CA GLN A 21 20.51 4.60 5.27
C GLN A 21 21.83 5.36 5.42
N VAL A 22 22.60 5.49 4.34
CA VAL A 22 23.88 6.22 4.35
C VAL A 22 23.69 7.69 4.71
N VAL A 23 22.60 8.33 4.23
CA VAL A 23 22.30 9.74 4.55
C VAL A 23 21.93 9.89 6.03
N LEU A 24 21.08 9.00 6.56
CA LEU A 24 20.69 9.02 7.96
C LEU A 24 21.89 8.80 8.90
N GLU A 25 22.76 7.82 8.59
CA GLU A 25 23.98 7.57 9.35
C GLU A 25 24.92 8.79 9.35
N ARG A 26 25.06 9.47 8.21
CA ARG A 26 25.85 10.70 8.11
C ARG A 26 25.24 11.83 8.94
N GLU A 27 23.93 11.99 8.93
CA GLU A 27 23.23 13.01 9.71
C GLU A 27 23.36 12.74 11.23
N GLU A 28 23.23 11.49 11.66
CA GLU A 28 23.48 11.09 13.05
C GLU A 28 24.93 11.39 13.49
N LEU A 29 25.91 11.09 12.64
CA LEU A 29 27.32 11.40 12.92
C LEU A 29 27.54 12.90 13.04
N LEU A 30 26.94 13.72 12.17
CA LEU A 30 27.03 15.18 12.24
C LEU A 30 26.36 15.72 13.51
N ASN A 31 25.22 15.16 13.91
CA ASN A 31 24.53 15.56 15.14
C ASN A 31 25.32 15.23 16.42
N LYS A 32 26.16 14.19 16.39
CA LYS A 32 27.08 13.85 17.49
C LYS A 32 28.30 14.78 17.56
N GLN A 33 28.62 15.50 16.48
CA GLN A 33 29.74 16.43 16.47
C GLN A 33 29.34 17.77 17.10
N MET A 34 30.28 18.38 17.84
CA MET A 34 30.09 19.74 18.33
C MET A 34 29.81 20.71 17.17
N LYS A 35 28.82 21.59 17.38
CA LYS A 35 28.48 22.64 16.42
C LYS A 35 29.69 23.53 16.17
N ALA A 36 29.82 24.04 14.94
CA ALA A 36 30.94 24.88 14.56
C ALA A 36 31.08 26.14 15.43
N MET A 37 29.97 26.69 15.92
CA MET A 37 29.98 27.84 16.84
C MET A 37 30.57 27.47 18.20
N ASP A 38 30.20 26.31 18.76
CA ASP A 38 30.71 25.84 20.05
C ASP A 38 32.20 25.49 19.94
N LYS A 39 32.63 24.89 18.81
CA LYS A 39 34.05 24.66 18.52
C LYS A 39 34.84 25.96 18.46
N LEU A 40 34.26 27.00 17.85
CA LEU A 40 34.90 28.31 17.73
C LEU A 40 35.04 29.01 19.09
N LEU A 41 34.06 28.88 19.99
CA LEU A 41 34.17 29.37 21.36
C LEU A 41 35.31 28.68 22.11
N LEU A 42 35.41 27.35 22.03
CA LEU A 42 36.51 26.59 22.65
C LEU A 42 37.88 27.00 22.12
N VAL A 43 38.01 27.21 20.80
CA VAL A 43 39.27 27.65 20.19
C VAL A 43 39.67 29.04 20.68
N LYS A 44 38.73 29.98 20.80
CA LYS A 44 38.97 31.32 21.37
C LYS A 44 39.42 31.26 22.82
N GLU A 45 38.77 30.41 23.62
CA GLU A 45 39.16 30.19 25.01
C GLU A 45 40.55 29.55 25.14
N GLN A 46 40.87 28.55 24.33
CA GLN A 46 42.19 27.90 24.34
C GLN A 46 43.30 28.86 23.89
N LYS A 47 43.04 29.64 22.83
CA LYS A 47 43.98 30.65 22.30
C LYS A 47 44.35 31.69 23.36
N SER A 48 43.41 32.07 24.24
CA SER A 48 43.66 33.00 25.35
C SER A 48 44.53 32.41 26.48
N LYS A 49 44.68 31.09 26.52
CA LYS A 49 45.38 30.35 27.58
C LYS A 49 46.72 29.73 27.13
N THR A 50 46.96 29.64 25.82
CA THR A 50 48.19 29.07 25.25
C THR A 50 49.41 29.96 25.46
N GLY A 51 50.53 29.36 25.90
CA GLY A 51 51.82 30.04 26.09
C GLY A 51 52.88 29.72 25.02
N SER A 52 52.61 28.76 24.11
CA SER A 52 53.50 28.39 23.01
C SER A 52 53.14 29.14 21.73
N LEU A 53 54.14 29.71 21.05
CA LEU A 53 53.97 30.47 19.82
C LEU A 53 53.43 29.60 18.67
N GLU A 54 53.89 28.35 18.59
CA GLU A 54 53.48 27.39 17.55
C GLU A 54 52.02 26.96 17.71
N GLU A 55 51.57 26.74 18.94
CA GLU A 55 50.18 26.39 19.24
C GLU A 55 49.24 27.57 18.97
N TYR A 56 49.68 28.79 19.28
CA TYR A 56 48.92 30.01 19.01
C TYR A 56 48.68 30.20 17.51
N ASP A 57 49.72 30.05 16.68
CA ASP A 57 49.60 30.15 15.22
C ASP A 57 48.69 29.05 14.63
N GLY A 58 48.73 27.85 15.19
CA GLY A 58 47.84 26.74 14.84
C GLY A 58 46.37 27.07 15.16
N LEU A 59 46.10 27.56 16.38
CA LEU A 59 44.77 27.95 16.83
C LEU A 59 44.23 29.16 16.06
N GLU A 60 45.07 30.13 15.70
CA GLU A 60 44.67 31.29 14.91
C GLU A 60 44.23 30.92 13.48
N LYS A 61 44.91 29.97 12.85
CA LYS A 61 44.48 29.44 11.54
C LYS A 61 43.13 28.75 11.67
N LEU A 62 42.95 27.93 12.70
CA LEU A 62 41.72 27.18 12.95
C LEU A 62 40.53 28.11 13.28
N GLU A 63 40.77 29.16 14.05
CA GLU A 63 39.80 30.22 14.37
C GLU A 63 39.31 30.92 13.10
N LYS A 64 40.23 31.40 12.24
CA LYS A 64 39.88 32.07 10.98
C LYS A 64 39.10 31.16 10.04
N GLU A 65 39.43 29.87 10.01
CA GLU A 65 38.72 28.89 9.18
C GLU A 65 37.30 28.63 9.69
N LEU A 66 37.11 28.46 11.01
CA LEU A 66 35.80 28.31 11.62
C LEU A 66 34.95 29.59 11.51
N GLU A 67 35.54 30.77 11.67
CA GLU A 67 34.86 32.06 11.48
C GLU A 67 34.34 32.22 10.04
N ARG A 68 35.15 31.85 9.04
CA ARG A 68 34.70 31.82 7.64
C ARG A 68 33.54 30.84 7.45
N LYS A 69 33.68 29.61 7.95
CA LYS A 69 32.66 28.57 7.83
C LYS A 69 31.31 28.98 8.45
N VAL A 70 31.34 29.65 9.60
CA VAL A 70 30.15 30.19 10.28
C VAL A 70 29.57 31.41 9.54
N ARG A 71 30.40 32.41 9.18
CA ARG A 71 29.91 33.65 8.54
C ARG A 71 29.29 33.40 7.17
N PHE A 72 29.87 32.52 6.36
CA PHE A 72 29.44 32.32 4.98
C PHE A 72 28.49 31.13 4.79
N HIS A 73 28.01 30.50 5.88
CA HIS A 73 27.17 29.29 5.81
C HIS A 73 27.79 28.17 4.94
N GLN A 74 29.12 28.16 4.77
CA GLN A 74 29.85 27.19 3.93
C GLN A 74 29.90 25.78 4.53
N LEU A 75 29.16 25.53 5.61
CA LEU A 75 29.04 24.24 6.29
C LEU A 75 27.93 23.37 5.71
N THR A 76 27.07 23.89 4.84
CA THR A 76 26.02 23.10 4.20
C THR A 76 26.60 22.28 3.07
N GLU A 77 27.10 21.09 3.41
CA GLU A 77 27.42 20.07 2.43
C GLU A 77 26.13 19.39 1.94
N PRO A 78 25.99 19.11 0.63
CA PRO A 78 24.85 18.36 0.15
C PRO A 78 24.86 16.95 0.76
N ALA A 79 23.69 16.48 1.19
CA ALA A 79 23.51 15.16 1.79
C ALA A 79 24.04 14.03 0.89
N VAL A 80 23.90 14.22 -0.43
CA VAL A 80 24.39 13.33 -1.48
C VAL A 80 25.34 14.09 -2.40
N PRO A 81 26.56 13.56 -2.67
CA PRO A 81 27.47 14.13 -3.65
C PRO A 81 26.85 14.23 -5.05
N GLU A 82 27.15 15.31 -5.79
CA GLU A 82 26.59 15.57 -7.13
C GLU A 82 26.77 14.38 -8.09
N GLU A 83 27.94 13.74 -8.06
CA GLU A 83 28.29 12.58 -8.89
C GLU A 83 27.32 11.39 -8.72
N TYR A 84 26.72 11.25 -7.54
CA TYR A 84 25.79 10.15 -7.24
C TYR A 84 24.31 10.54 -7.39
N LYS A 85 23.98 11.84 -7.48
CA LYS A 85 22.58 12.29 -7.57
C LYS A 85 21.86 11.73 -8.78
N GLU A 86 22.49 11.76 -9.95
CA GLU A 86 21.89 11.19 -11.16
C GLU A 86 21.71 9.68 -11.06
N LYS A 87 22.71 8.98 -10.50
CA LYS A 87 22.68 7.53 -10.35
C LYS A 87 21.54 7.09 -9.42
N ILE A 88 21.40 7.74 -8.26
CA ILE A 88 20.31 7.46 -7.31
C ILE A 88 18.96 7.76 -7.95
N LYS A 89 18.83 8.89 -8.66
CA LYS A 89 17.59 9.24 -9.36
C LYS A 89 17.20 8.21 -10.43
N ARG A 90 18.17 7.72 -11.21
CA ARG A 90 17.93 6.66 -12.21
C ARG A 90 17.53 5.34 -11.55
N ASN A 91 18.23 4.94 -10.49
CA ASN A 91 17.92 3.72 -9.74
C ASN A 91 16.51 3.76 -9.15
N ALA A 92 16.12 4.87 -8.52
CA ALA A 92 14.78 5.04 -7.98
C ALA A 92 13.68 4.89 -9.05
N VAL A 93 13.91 5.43 -10.26
CA VAL A 93 12.97 5.27 -11.38
C VAL A 93 12.89 3.82 -11.87
N ILE A 94 14.02 3.11 -11.92
CA ILE A 94 14.06 1.70 -12.32
C ILE A 94 13.34 0.83 -11.30
N GLU A 95 13.60 1.04 -10.01
CA GLU A 95 12.97 0.31 -8.91
C GLU A 95 11.47 0.58 -8.84
N GLN A 96 11.06 1.84 -9.05
CA GLN A 96 9.64 2.22 -9.17
C GLN A 96 8.96 1.50 -10.34
N LEU A 97 9.58 1.49 -11.52
CA LEU A 97 9.05 0.79 -12.68
C LEU A 97 8.89 -0.71 -12.43
N ALA A 98 9.85 -1.34 -11.76
CA ALA A 98 9.76 -2.75 -11.41
C ALA A 98 8.61 -3.03 -10.45
N ALA A 99 8.42 -2.17 -9.43
CA ALA A 99 7.32 -2.26 -8.48
C ALA A 99 5.95 -2.05 -9.18
N ASP A 100 5.83 -1.02 -10.02
CA ASP A 100 4.61 -0.73 -10.77
C ASP A 100 4.26 -1.84 -11.76
N THR A 101 5.26 -2.41 -12.42
CA THR A 101 5.07 -3.54 -13.34
C THR A 101 4.52 -4.74 -12.59
N LYS A 102 5.12 -5.11 -11.45
CA LYS A 102 4.62 -6.21 -10.62
C LYS A 102 3.22 -5.92 -10.07
N SER A 103 2.95 -4.70 -9.64
CA SER A 103 1.62 -4.30 -9.19
C SER A 103 0.57 -4.45 -10.31
N ASN A 104 0.91 -4.05 -11.54
CA ASN A 104 0.01 -4.18 -12.68
C ASN A 104 -0.21 -5.65 -13.08
N GLU A 105 0.81 -6.51 -13.02
CA GLU A 105 0.65 -7.96 -13.20
C GLU A 105 -0.33 -8.54 -12.18
N LEU A 106 -0.18 -8.20 -10.90
CA LEU A 106 -1.05 -8.68 -9.83
C LEU A 106 -2.49 -8.13 -9.97
N LYS A 107 -2.65 -6.88 -10.41
CA LYS A 107 -3.96 -6.31 -10.73
C LYS A 107 -4.63 -7.02 -11.91
N ALA A 108 -3.86 -7.40 -12.93
CA ALA A 108 -4.40 -8.17 -14.06
C ALA A 108 -4.86 -9.58 -13.63
N LEU A 109 -4.10 -10.25 -12.75
CA LEU A 109 -4.51 -11.52 -12.14
C LEU A 109 -5.76 -11.34 -11.27
N LEU A 110 -5.81 -10.28 -10.45
CA LEU A 110 -6.99 -9.95 -9.65
C LEU A 110 -8.23 -9.77 -10.53
N LYS A 111 -8.10 -9.08 -11.65
CA LYS A 111 -9.18 -8.90 -12.62
C LYS A 111 -9.73 -10.22 -13.14
N GLN A 112 -8.84 -11.14 -13.53
CA GLN A 112 -9.24 -12.48 -13.99
C GLN A 112 -10.01 -13.24 -12.89
N HIS A 113 -9.56 -13.11 -11.63
CA HIS A 113 -10.28 -13.72 -10.51
C HIS A 113 -11.63 -13.07 -10.25
N ILE A 114 -11.75 -11.74 -10.35
CA ILE A 114 -13.04 -11.04 -10.24
C ILE A 114 -14.00 -11.52 -11.33
N GLU A 115 -13.54 -11.63 -12.57
CA GLU A 115 -14.34 -12.16 -13.69
C GLU A 115 -14.81 -13.59 -13.42
N TYR A 116 -13.95 -14.44 -12.86
CA TYR A 116 -14.34 -15.80 -12.43
C TYR A 116 -15.42 -15.77 -11.33
N LEU A 117 -15.28 -14.93 -10.31
CA LEU A 117 -16.29 -14.79 -9.26
C LEU A 117 -17.64 -14.34 -9.84
N GLU A 118 -17.64 -13.41 -10.80
CA GLU A 118 -18.84 -12.87 -11.44
C GLU A 118 -19.52 -13.86 -12.40
N ASN A 119 -18.73 -14.58 -13.20
CA ASN A 119 -19.28 -15.39 -14.29
C ASN A 119 -19.57 -16.83 -13.89
N GLU A 120 -18.84 -17.39 -12.91
CA GLU A 120 -18.98 -18.79 -12.50
C GLU A 120 -19.71 -18.89 -11.15
N LEU A 121 -19.23 -18.21 -10.11
CA LEU A 121 -19.74 -18.40 -8.76
C LEU A 121 -21.07 -17.69 -8.50
N VAL A 122 -21.25 -16.46 -8.99
CA VAL A 122 -22.52 -15.72 -8.81
C VAL A 122 -23.71 -16.48 -9.42
N PRO A 123 -23.66 -16.98 -10.68
CA PRO A 123 -24.75 -17.78 -11.24
C PRO A 123 -24.99 -19.07 -10.47
N LEU A 124 -23.93 -19.76 -10.03
CA LEU A 124 -24.05 -20.99 -9.25
C LEU A 124 -24.82 -20.76 -7.94
N ILE A 125 -24.43 -19.75 -7.16
CA ILE A 125 -25.11 -19.43 -5.89
C ILE A 125 -26.55 -18.96 -6.14
N ARG A 126 -26.80 -18.22 -7.23
CA ARG A 126 -28.15 -17.82 -7.63
C ARG A 126 -29.02 -19.04 -7.93
N ASN A 127 -28.51 -20.04 -8.63
CA ASN A 127 -29.24 -21.28 -8.93
C ASN A 127 -29.51 -22.08 -7.67
N ILE A 128 -28.53 -22.22 -6.76
CA ILE A 128 -28.73 -22.87 -5.46
C ILE A 128 -29.86 -22.18 -4.68
N ASN A 129 -29.86 -20.84 -4.64
CA ASN A 129 -30.91 -20.07 -3.96
C ASN A 129 -32.30 -20.29 -4.58
N GLN A 130 -32.40 -20.38 -5.90
CA GLN A 130 -33.66 -20.74 -6.56
C GLN A 130 -34.13 -22.13 -6.17
N LEU A 131 -33.23 -23.12 -6.18
CA LEU A 131 -33.55 -24.50 -5.79
C LEU A 131 -33.97 -24.59 -4.32
N GLU A 132 -33.30 -23.88 -3.41
CA GLU A 132 -33.68 -23.84 -1.99
C GLU A 132 -35.10 -23.26 -1.79
N LYS A 133 -35.49 -22.26 -2.58
CA LYS A 133 -36.88 -21.76 -2.57
C LYS A 133 -37.86 -22.80 -3.09
N MET A 134 -37.50 -23.52 -4.15
CA MET A 134 -38.34 -24.56 -4.74
C MET A 134 -38.53 -25.78 -3.82
N LYS A 135 -37.59 -26.05 -2.90
CA LYS A 135 -37.73 -27.13 -1.92
C LYS A 135 -38.94 -26.99 -0.98
N LYS A 136 -39.56 -25.81 -0.91
CA LYS A 136 -40.78 -25.58 -0.13
C LYS A 136 -42.07 -25.99 -0.86
N VAL A 137 -42.00 -26.23 -2.17
CA VAL A 137 -43.18 -26.61 -2.96
C VAL A 137 -43.82 -27.90 -2.46
N PRO A 138 -43.09 -28.98 -2.14
CA PRO A 138 -43.71 -30.17 -1.54
C PRO A 138 -44.48 -29.88 -0.25
N ASP A 139 -43.93 -29.05 0.64
CA ASP A 139 -44.62 -28.68 1.89
C ASP A 139 -45.89 -27.87 1.63
N GLN A 140 -45.87 -26.99 0.63
CA GLN A 140 -47.06 -26.26 0.17
C GLN A 140 -48.13 -27.20 -0.39
N ILE A 141 -47.72 -28.21 -1.14
CA ILE A 141 -48.65 -29.24 -1.65
C ILE A 141 -49.26 -30.03 -0.49
N ASN A 142 -48.45 -30.49 0.47
CA ASN A 142 -48.96 -31.19 1.65
C ASN A 142 -49.97 -30.33 2.41
N LEU A 143 -49.66 -29.04 2.62
CA LEU A 143 -50.58 -28.10 3.26
C LEU A 143 -51.92 -27.96 2.52
N ILE A 144 -51.90 -27.96 1.19
CA ILE A 144 -53.12 -27.92 0.37
C ILE A 144 -53.91 -29.22 0.53
N LEU A 145 -53.24 -30.37 0.47
CA LEU A 145 -53.87 -31.69 0.57
C LEU A 145 -54.51 -31.92 1.94
N ASP A 146 -53.90 -31.42 3.00
CA ASP A 146 -54.38 -31.53 4.39
C ASP A 146 -55.44 -30.48 4.75
N SER A 147 -55.78 -29.57 3.83
CA SER A 147 -56.67 -28.44 4.11
C SER A 147 -58.06 -28.57 3.53
N GLU A 148 -59.06 -28.15 4.29
CA GLU A 148 -60.45 -28.02 3.85
C GLU A 148 -60.78 -26.58 3.40
N ILE A 149 -61.73 -26.44 2.46
CA ILE A 149 -62.21 -25.16 1.90
C ILE A 149 -63.72 -25.07 2.12
N GLY A 150 -64.22 -23.98 2.73
CA GLY A 150 -65.66 -23.77 2.92
C GLY A 150 -66.00 -22.81 4.07
N GLU A 151 -67.30 -22.59 4.30
CA GLU A 151 -67.80 -21.83 5.46
C GLU A 151 -67.56 -22.63 6.75
N GLY A 152 -67.00 -21.98 7.78
CA GLY A 152 -66.68 -22.61 9.08
C GLY A 152 -65.22 -23.03 9.27
N VAL A 153 -64.37 -22.91 8.23
CA VAL A 153 -62.93 -23.18 8.37
C VAL A 153 -62.24 -22.02 9.10
N PRO A 154 -61.49 -22.25 10.19
CA PRO A 154 -60.92 -21.19 11.02
C PRO A 154 -59.88 -20.33 10.30
N PHE A 155 -59.15 -20.90 9.32
CA PHE A 155 -58.21 -20.16 8.48
C PHE A 155 -58.26 -20.60 7.01
N PRO A 156 -58.53 -19.70 6.06
CA PRO A 156 -58.52 -20.05 4.64
C PRO A 156 -57.14 -20.52 4.17
N VAL A 157 -57.11 -21.52 3.28
CA VAL A 157 -55.88 -22.13 2.72
C VAL A 157 -54.96 -21.09 2.09
N TYR A 158 -55.54 -20.10 1.40
CA TYR A 158 -54.82 -18.98 0.82
C TYR A 158 -53.92 -18.25 1.84
N TYR A 159 -54.45 -17.93 3.03
CA TYR A 159 -53.69 -17.24 4.06
C TYR A 159 -52.57 -18.13 4.61
N ARG A 160 -52.83 -19.42 4.81
CA ARG A 160 -51.83 -20.38 5.28
C ARG A 160 -50.66 -20.54 4.30
N LEU A 161 -50.95 -20.64 3.00
CA LEU A 161 -49.94 -20.65 1.93
C LEU A 161 -49.13 -19.35 1.88
N LYS A 162 -49.78 -18.21 2.11
CA LYS A 162 -49.12 -16.90 2.11
C LYS A 162 -48.11 -16.77 3.26
N VAL A 163 -48.39 -17.37 4.42
CA VAL A 163 -47.46 -17.44 5.55
C VAL A 163 -46.33 -18.46 5.30
N PHE A 164 -46.62 -19.56 4.60
CA PHE A 164 -45.62 -20.58 4.26
C PHE A 164 -44.63 -20.12 3.19
N ASN A 165 -45.04 -19.20 2.32
CA ASN A 165 -44.14 -18.52 1.39
C ASN A 165 -43.21 -17.59 2.20
N PRO A 166 -41.90 -17.88 2.24
CA PRO A 166 -41.00 -17.10 3.07
C PRO A 166 -40.93 -15.66 2.59
N THR A 167 -40.97 -14.74 3.55
CA THR A 167 -40.48 -13.38 3.37
C THR A 167 -39.00 -13.38 3.02
N GLN A 168 -38.51 -12.24 2.53
CA GLN A 168 -37.33 -12.08 1.68
C GLN A 168 -35.96 -12.54 2.27
N HIS A 169 -35.86 -13.19 3.44
CA HIS A 169 -34.58 -13.47 4.13
C HIS A 169 -34.52 -14.84 4.81
N GLU A 170 -34.33 -15.95 4.09
CA GLU A 170 -34.24 -17.26 4.75
C GLU A 170 -33.17 -18.22 4.24
N THR A 171 -32.56 -17.97 3.09
CA THR A 171 -31.61 -18.91 2.51
C THR A 171 -30.17 -18.47 2.77
N LYS A 172 -29.36 -19.36 3.35
CA LYS A 172 -27.91 -19.14 3.52
C LYS A 172 -27.22 -18.81 2.19
N SER A 173 -27.76 -19.34 1.08
CA SER A 173 -27.31 -19.02 -0.27
C SER A 173 -27.59 -17.57 -0.68
N ARG A 174 -28.68 -16.94 -0.20
CA ARG A 174 -28.94 -15.51 -0.44
C ARG A 174 -27.94 -14.64 0.33
N ASP A 175 -27.65 -14.97 1.58
CA ASP A 175 -26.67 -14.22 2.38
C ASP A 175 -25.27 -14.33 1.76
N ALA A 176 -24.89 -15.53 1.32
CA ALA A 176 -23.65 -15.77 0.59
C ALA A 176 -23.60 -14.98 -0.74
N LEU A 177 -24.71 -14.89 -1.47
CA LEU A 177 -24.79 -14.11 -2.70
C LEU A 177 -24.56 -12.62 -2.46
N LEU A 178 -25.18 -12.05 -1.42
CA LEU A 178 -25.00 -10.64 -1.06
C LEU A 178 -23.56 -10.36 -0.63
N ALA A 179 -22.99 -11.19 0.24
CA ALA A 179 -21.60 -11.06 0.67
C ALA A 179 -20.61 -11.17 -0.51
N LEU A 180 -20.86 -12.07 -1.45
CA LEU A 180 -20.04 -12.21 -2.66
C LEU A 180 -20.11 -10.95 -3.53
N GLN A 181 -21.31 -10.37 -3.72
CA GLN A 181 -21.49 -9.14 -4.50
C GLN A 181 -20.79 -7.93 -3.86
N GLU A 182 -20.86 -7.81 -2.53
CA GLU A 182 -20.13 -6.78 -1.78
C GLU A 182 -18.62 -6.95 -1.93
N THR A 183 -18.14 -8.19 -1.83
CA THR A 183 -16.71 -8.53 -1.99
C THR A 183 -16.21 -8.17 -3.38
N ILE A 184 -16.93 -8.57 -4.44
CA ILE A 184 -16.61 -8.23 -5.84
C ILE A 184 -16.54 -6.71 -6.01
N SER A 185 -17.52 -5.98 -5.47
CA SER A 185 -17.56 -4.51 -5.55
C SER A 185 -16.37 -3.85 -4.86
N ALA A 186 -15.93 -4.39 -3.73
CA ALA A 186 -14.74 -3.91 -3.02
C ALA A 186 -13.46 -4.20 -3.82
N LEU A 187 -13.32 -5.40 -4.39
CA LEU A 187 -12.15 -5.78 -5.16
C LEU A 187 -11.97 -4.95 -6.43
N LYS A 188 -13.06 -4.60 -7.12
CA LYS A 188 -13.03 -3.71 -8.30
C LYS A 188 -12.45 -2.33 -8.01
N LYS A 189 -12.52 -1.84 -6.77
CA LYS A 189 -11.92 -0.54 -6.38
C LYS A 189 -10.39 -0.59 -6.32
N VAL A 190 -9.79 -1.77 -6.24
CA VAL A 190 -8.33 -2.00 -6.15
C VAL A 190 -7.66 -1.97 -7.54
N GLU A 191 -8.44 -2.00 -8.62
CA GLU A 191 -7.95 -2.08 -9.99
C GLU A 191 -7.38 -0.79 -10.65
N PRO A 192 -7.47 0.46 -10.12
CA PRO A 192 -7.10 1.60 -10.96
C PRO A 192 -5.64 1.49 -11.43
N PRO A 193 -5.39 1.55 -12.75
CA PRO A 193 -4.05 1.39 -13.30
C PRO A 193 -3.18 2.58 -12.90
N VAL A 194 -1.91 2.31 -12.58
CA VAL A 194 -0.91 3.37 -12.39
C VAL A 194 -0.24 3.59 -13.74
N GLU A 195 -0.33 4.80 -14.30
CA GLU A 195 0.30 5.12 -15.58
C GLU A 195 1.82 5.13 -15.48
N THR A 196 2.48 4.13 -16.08
CA THR A 196 3.96 4.01 -16.11
C THR A 196 4.62 4.71 -17.31
N LYS A 197 3.83 5.28 -18.23
CA LYS A 197 4.33 5.89 -19.48
C LYS A 197 5.32 7.04 -19.25
N GLY A 198 5.11 7.84 -18.21
CA GLY A 198 5.99 8.96 -17.87
C GLY A 198 7.41 8.53 -17.48
N LEU A 199 7.53 7.46 -16.69
CA LEU A 199 8.82 6.95 -16.17
C LEU A 199 9.71 6.36 -17.27
N LEU A 200 9.12 5.67 -18.26
CA LEU A 200 9.84 5.12 -19.41
C LEU A 200 10.47 6.23 -20.29
N SER A 201 9.80 7.39 -20.40
CA SER A 201 10.31 8.52 -21.16
C SER A 201 11.56 9.14 -20.50
N PHE A 202 11.63 9.11 -19.17
CA PHE A 202 12.75 9.61 -18.38
C PHE A 202 14.02 8.75 -18.61
N LEU A 203 13.87 7.43 -18.64
CA LEU A 203 14.98 6.50 -18.91
C LEU A 203 15.56 6.63 -20.31
N LYS A 204 14.74 6.97 -21.32
CA LYS A 204 15.20 7.15 -22.70
C LYS A 204 16.01 8.43 -22.93
N LYS A 205 15.78 9.48 -22.14
CA LYS A 205 16.47 10.78 -22.30
C LYS A 205 17.89 10.80 -21.73
N GLY A 206 18.22 9.95 -20.76
CA GLY A 206 19.54 9.91 -20.10
C GLY A 206 20.62 9.06 -20.79
N LYS A 207 20.40 8.62 -22.04
CA LYS A 207 21.33 7.81 -22.86
C LYS A 207 22.13 8.63 -23.90
N LYS A 208 22.10 9.95 -23.84
CA LYS A 208 22.91 10.82 -24.72
C LYS A 208 24.17 11.27 -24.00
#